data_AF-A0A917JUF8-F1
#
_entry.id   AF-A0A917JUF8-F1
#
_cell.length_a   1.000
_cell.length_b   1.000
_cell.length_c   1.000
_cell.angle_alpha   90.00
_cell.angle_beta   90.00
_cell.angle_gamma   90.00
#
_symmetry.space_group_name_H-M   'P 1'
#
loop_
_entity.id
_entity.type
_entity.pdbx_description
1 polymer ?
#
loop_
_entity_poly.entity_id
_entity_poly.type
_entity_poly.pdbx_seq_one_letter_code
_entity_poly.pdbx_strand_id
1 'polypeptide(L)'
;MQQVAKILEMTQGEIHSGIQTSSVKRQEQTSSNSKQGEQIAPRINLLFSKFAAFYGHVWRSQFKSEGFMEFAKREWQEALSRFSDEIFNQAVFTCRDFCEMPPTLPQLMQICRDIKKRTSFWTTQSDYTRPDSAIVQAQLQRCKAILAGQQREKN
;
A
#
# COMPACT_ATOMS: atom_id res chain seq x y z
N MET A 1 -20.62 -14.25 -66.37
CA MET A 1 -20.99 -13.62 -65.09
C MET A 1 -19.79 -13.80 -64.15
N GLN A 2 -18.67 -13.10 -64.40
CA GLN A 2 -18.19 -11.92 -63.64
C GLN A 2 -18.13 -12.19 -62.13
N GLN A 3 -17.02 -12.71 -61.58
CA GLN A 3 -15.81 -12.02 -61.09
C GLN A 3 -16.07 -10.92 -60.03
N VAL A 4 -15.61 -11.15 -58.80
CA VAL A 4 -15.21 -10.09 -57.85
C VAL A 4 -14.01 -10.58 -57.04
N ALA A 5 -12.84 -10.34 -57.62
CA ALA A 5 -11.58 -10.26 -56.91
C ALA A 5 -11.28 -8.77 -56.63
N LYS A 6 -10.68 -8.50 -55.47
CA LYS A 6 -9.63 -7.48 -55.28
C LYS A 6 -10.04 -6.00 -55.44
N ILE A 7 -10.18 -5.31 -54.31
CA ILE A 7 -10.03 -3.85 -54.16
C ILE A 7 -9.12 -3.68 -52.93
N LEU A 8 -7.78 -3.68 -53.07
CA LEU A 8 -6.89 -2.50 -53.20
C LEU A 8 -7.52 -1.21 -52.67
N GLU A 9 -7.14 -0.73 -51.48
CA GLU A 9 -5.92 0.06 -51.26
C GLU A 9 -5.86 1.23 -52.25
N MET A 10 -6.28 2.43 -51.81
CA MET A 10 -5.96 3.75 -52.41
C MET A 10 -6.81 4.85 -51.74
N THR A 11 -6.23 5.57 -50.77
CA THR A 11 -6.52 6.99 -50.54
C THR A 11 -5.36 7.62 -49.76
N GLN A 12 -4.24 7.78 -50.46
CA GLN A 12 -3.36 8.92 -50.22
C GLN A 12 -3.95 10.12 -50.96
N GLY A 13 -4.13 11.22 -50.26
CA GLY A 13 -4.44 12.53 -50.83
C GLY A 13 -3.63 13.58 -50.07
N GLU A 14 -2.51 14.00 -50.66
CA GLU A 14 -1.82 15.24 -50.33
C GLU A 14 -2.54 16.41 -51.01
N ILE A 15 -2.76 17.51 -50.29
CA ILE A 15 -2.86 18.85 -50.90
C ILE A 15 -2.15 19.86 -49.99
N HIS A 16 -1.31 20.68 -50.62
CA HIS A 16 -0.35 21.62 -50.03
C HIS A 16 -0.94 23.00 -49.66
N SER A 17 -0.26 23.64 -48.69
CA SER A 17 0.11 25.07 -48.60
C SER A 17 -0.89 26.11 -48.10
N GLY A 18 -0.48 26.90 -47.09
CA GLY A 18 -0.86 28.31 -46.99
C GLY A 18 -0.90 28.96 -45.60
N ILE A 19 0.21 29.63 -45.25
CA ILE A 19 0.30 30.90 -44.48
C ILE A 19 0.35 30.86 -42.94
N GLN A 20 1.40 31.51 -42.45
CA GLN A 20 1.80 31.75 -41.06
C GLN A 20 0.87 32.74 -40.34
N THR A 21 0.61 32.50 -39.06
CA THR A 21 0.45 33.57 -38.07
C THR A 21 1.26 33.24 -36.83
N SER A 22 2.18 34.13 -36.52
CA SER A 22 2.99 34.18 -35.32
C SER A 22 2.11 34.36 -34.09
N SER A 23 2.22 33.44 -33.13
CA SER A 23 1.67 33.62 -31.79
C SER A 23 2.75 33.34 -30.76
N VAL A 24 3.11 34.40 -30.04
CA VAL A 24 4.03 34.43 -28.92
C VAL A 24 3.49 33.53 -27.80
N LYS A 25 4.29 32.56 -27.36
CA LYS A 25 4.11 31.92 -26.04
C LYS A 25 5.44 31.84 -25.30
N ARG A 26 5.57 32.77 -24.34
CA ARG A 26 6.44 32.66 -23.16
C ARG A 26 5.94 31.49 -22.32
N GLN A 27 6.76 30.48 -22.10
CA GLN A 27 6.73 29.46 -21.03
C GLN A 27 8.09 28.75 -21.11
N GLU A 28 8.75 28.24 -20.10
CA GLU A 28 8.64 28.19 -18.64
C GLU A 28 10.00 27.59 -18.24
N GLN A 29 10.63 28.03 -17.16
CA GLN A 29 11.77 27.29 -16.62
C GLN A 29 11.22 25.96 -16.09
N THR A 30 11.36 24.90 -16.88
CA THR A 30 11.16 23.54 -16.37
C THR A 30 12.32 23.26 -15.43
N SER A 31 12.07 23.37 -14.13
CA SER A 31 12.84 22.69 -13.11
C SER A 31 12.73 21.19 -13.39
N SER A 32 13.66 20.68 -14.20
CA SER A 32 13.88 19.26 -14.35
C SER A 32 14.41 18.75 -13.02
N ASN A 33 13.51 18.43 -12.10
CA ASN A 33 13.81 17.41 -11.12
C ASN A 33 13.87 16.11 -11.92
N SER A 34 15.07 15.82 -12.44
CA SER A 34 15.37 14.49 -12.92
C SER A 34 15.12 13.57 -11.74
N LYS A 35 14.01 12.84 -11.75
CA LYS A 35 13.82 11.70 -10.87
C LYS A 35 14.98 10.78 -11.22
N GLN A 36 16.09 10.85 -10.46
CA GLN A 36 17.14 9.85 -10.50
C GLN A 36 16.42 8.52 -10.46
N GLY A 37 16.63 7.68 -11.48
CA GLY A 37 15.84 6.48 -11.72
C GLY A 37 15.66 5.72 -10.41
N GLU A 38 14.47 5.84 -9.82
CA GLU A 38 14.27 5.39 -8.46
C GLU A 38 14.41 3.88 -8.51
N GLN A 39 15.48 3.37 -7.89
CA GLN A 39 15.78 1.95 -7.97
C GLN A 39 14.68 1.18 -7.24
N ILE A 40 14.24 0.06 -7.82
CA ILE A 40 13.25 -0.80 -7.18
C ILE A 40 13.88 -1.40 -5.92
N ALA A 41 13.26 -1.12 -4.78
CA ALA A 41 13.67 -1.60 -3.49
C ALA A 41 13.75 -3.14 -3.49
N PRO A 42 14.81 -3.74 -2.89
CA PRO A 42 14.99 -5.19 -2.87
C PRO A 42 13.77 -5.96 -2.34
N ARG A 43 13.01 -5.40 -1.39
CA ARG A 43 11.79 -6.01 -0.85
C ARG A 43 10.69 -6.20 -1.90
N ILE A 44 10.59 -5.29 -2.88
CA ILE A 44 9.59 -5.38 -3.95
C ILE A 44 10.02 -6.42 -4.99
N ASN A 45 11.31 -6.47 -5.33
CA ASN A 45 11.84 -7.54 -6.18
C ASN A 45 11.61 -8.92 -5.52
N LEU A 46 11.90 -9.03 -4.22
CA LEU A 46 11.67 -10.27 -3.47
C LEU A 46 10.18 -10.66 -3.43
N LEU A 47 9.27 -9.70 -3.29
CA LEU A 47 7.83 -9.94 -3.37
C LEU A 47 7.42 -10.54 -4.71
N PHE A 48 7.86 -9.96 -5.82
CA PHE A 48 7.55 -10.48 -7.17
C PHE A 48 8.10 -11.89 -7.36
N SER A 49 9.32 -12.17 -6.88
CA SER A 49 9.91 -13.50 -6.91
C SER A 49 9.14 -14.50 -6.05
N LYS A 50 8.73 -14.10 -4.84
CA LYS A 50 7.90 -14.92 -3.94
C LYS A 50 6.55 -15.23 -4.58
N PHE A 51 5.88 -14.26 -5.17
CA PHE A 51 4.58 -14.47 -5.82
C PHE A 51 4.70 -15.32 -7.09
N ALA A 52 5.79 -15.20 -7.84
CA ALA A 52 6.10 -16.13 -8.92
C ALA A 52 6.29 -17.57 -8.40
N ALA A 53 6.89 -17.74 -7.23
CA ALA A 53 7.05 -19.06 -6.61
C ALA A 53 5.74 -19.61 -6.04
N PHE A 54 4.93 -18.78 -5.35
CA PHE A 54 3.69 -19.20 -4.70
C PHE A 54 2.58 -19.53 -5.70
N TYR A 55 2.38 -18.66 -6.70
CA TYR A 55 1.24 -18.75 -7.61
C TYR A 55 1.62 -19.24 -9.01
N GLY A 56 2.89 -19.56 -9.24
CA GLY A 56 3.35 -20.22 -10.44
C GLY A 56 3.04 -19.44 -11.72
N HIS A 57 2.32 -20.08 -12.63
CA HIS A 57 1.94 -19.51 -13.92
C HIS A 57 0.99 -18.31 -13.78
N VAL A 58 0.04 -18.35 -12.83
CA VAL A 58 -0.99 -17.32 -12.63
C VAL A 58 -0.39 -15.93 -12.45
N TRP A 59 0.73 -15.84 -11.73
CA TRP A 59 1.48 -14.60 -11.54
C TRP A 59 2.36 -14.27 -12.74
N ARG A 60 3.16 -15.25 -13.21
CA ARG A 60 4.12 -15.03 -14.31
C ARG A 60 3.44 -14.57 -15.60
N SER A 61 2.23 -15.04 -15.89
CA SER A 61 1.51 -14.69 -17.11
C SER A 61 0.98 -13.25 -17.14
N GLN A 62 0.93 -12.55 -16.00
CA GLN A 62 0.47 -11.15 -15.91
C GLN A 62 1.48 -10.14 -16.47
N PHE A 63 2.78 -10.47 -16.43
CA PHE A 63 3.87 -9.53 -16.71
C PHE A 63 4.73 -9.99 -17.89
N LYS A 64 4.13 -10.11 -19.07
CA LYS A 64 4.81 -10.60 -20.29
C LYS A 64 5.84 -9.62 -20.87
N SER A 65 5.68 -8.33 -20.57
CA SER A 65 6.58 -7.27 -21.01
C SER A 65 7.45 -6.82 -19.83
N GLU A 66 8.76 -6.85 -20.03
CA GLU A 66 9.76 -6.35 -19.06
C GLU A 66 9.45 -4.90 -18.63
N GLY A 67 9.10 -4.02 -19.58
CA GLY A 67 8.76 -2.63 -19.29
C GLY A 67 7.51 -2.48 -18.42
N PHE A 68 6.50 -3.33 -18.64
CA PHE A 68 5.30 -3.34 -17.81
C PHE A 68 5.57 -3.91 -16.41
N MET A 69 6.43 -4.94 -16.30
CA MET A 69 6.83 -5.48 -15.01
C MET A 69 7.56 -4.43 -14.16
N GLU A 70 8.50 -3.70 -14.76
CA GLU A 70 9.24 -2.64 -14.08
C GLU A 70 8.30 -1.50 -13.65
N PHE A 71 7.37 -1.09 -14.51
CA PHE A 71 6.31 -0.15 -14.15
C PHE A 71 5.48 -0.65 -12.96
N ALA A 72 5.00 -1.89 -13.00
CA ALA A 72 4.23 -2.48 -11.91
C ALA A 72 5.02 -2.51 -10.59
N LYS A 73 6.31 -2.83 -10.63
CA LYS A 73 7.16 -2.78 -9.43
C LYS A 73 7.24 -1.37 -8.84
N ARG A 74 7.32 -0.32 -9.67
CA ARG A 74 7.29 1.08 -9.20
C ARG A 74 5.98 1.42 -8.50
N GLU A 75 4.86 1.07 -9.11
CA GLU A 75 3.53 1.28 -8.53
C GLU A 75 3.37 0.55 -7.18
N TRP A 76 3.83 -0.70 -7.11
CA TRP A 76 3.80 -1.48 -5.87
C TRP A 76 4.74 -0.91 -4.80
N GLN A 77 5.92 -0.41 -5.18
CA GLN A 77 6.83 0.27 -4.28
C GLN A 77 6.19 1.52 -3.67
N GLU A 78 5.66 2.41 -4.51
CA GLU A 78 5.04 3.65 -4.06
C GLU A 78 3.88 3.38 -3.11
N ALA A 79 2.97 2.48 -3.50
CA ALA A 79 1.79 2.14 -2.72
C ALA A 79 2.13 1.50 -1.35
N LEU A 80 3.14 0.64 -1.32
CA LEU A 80 3.51 -0.13 -0.13
C LEU A 80 4.57 0.56 0.75
N SER A 81 5.18 1.66 0.28
CA SER A 81 6.21 2.44 0.99
C SER A 81 5.81 2.83 2.42
N ARG A 82 4.51 3.08 2.65
CA ARG A 82 3.95 3.49 3.95
C ARG A 82 3.88 2.40 5.02
N PHE A 83 4.20 1.15 4.67
CA PHE A 83 4.17 0.01 5.59
C PHE A 83 5.58 -0.44 5.96
N SER A 84 5.79 -0.73 7.25
CA SER A 84 7.04 -1.30 7.75
C SER A 84 7.32 -2.66 7.14
N ASP A 85 8.58 -3.07 7.12
CA ASP A 85 8.98 -4.37 6.57
C ASP A 85 8.35 -5.54 7.33
N GLU A 86 8.08 -5.39 8.62
CA GLU A 86 7.38 -6.40 9.43
C GLU A 86 5.94 -6.62 8.94
N ILE A 87 5.16 -5.53 8.80
CA ILE A 87 3.78 -5.60 8.29
C ILE A 87 3.78 -6.16 6.86
N PHE A 88 4.72 -5.71 6.03
CA PHE A 88 4.85 -6.13 4.64
C PHE A 88 5.13 -7.64 4.55
N ASN A 89 6.14 -8.14 5.26
CA ASN A 89 6.49 -9.57 5.24
C ASN A 89 5.34 -10.42 5.78
N GLN A 90 4.67 -9.97 6.84
CA GLN A 90 3.50 -10.65 7.38
C GLN A 90 2.34 -10.70 6.37
N ALA A 91 2.12 -9.62 5.61
CA ALA A 91 1.12 -9.59 4.55
C ALA A 91 1.45 -10.61 3.45
N VAL A 92 2.71 -10.68 3.02
CA VAL A 92 3.17 -11.66 2.01
C VAL A 92 2.93 -13.09 2.45
N PHE A 93 3.22 -13.42 3.71
CA PHE A 93 2.93 -14.74 4.27
C PHE A 93 1.43 -15.00 4.42
N THR A 94 0.66 -13.99 4.82
CA THR A 94 -0.81 -14.09 4.88
C THR A 94 -1.38 -14.44 3.51
N CYS A 95 -0.87 -13.83 2.43
CA CYS A 95 -1.30 -14.17 1.09
C CYS A 95 -0.95 -15.63 0.72
N ARG A 96 0.27 -16.08 1.02
CA ARG A 96 0.67 -17.48 0.80
C ARG A 96 -0.26 -18.47 1.51
N ASP A 97 -0.64 -18.17 2.74
CA ASP A 97 -1.34 -19.12 3.61
C ASP A 97 -2.85 -19.14 3.38
N PHE A 98 -3.45 -18.02 2.96
CA PHE A 98 -4.91 -17.84 2.93
C PHE A 98 -5.48 -17.40 1.58
N CYS A 99 -4.66 -17.02 0.60
CA CYS A 99 -5.14 -16.60 -0.72
C CYS A 99 -4.88 -17.69 -1.76
N GLU A 100 -5.95 -18.19 -2.39
CA GLU A 100 -5.84 -19.16 -3.49
C GLU A 100 -5.19 -18.56 -4.75
N MET A 101 -5.36 -17.24 -4.93
CA MET A 101 -4.90 -16.47 -6.09
C MET A 101 -4.01 -15.30 -5.65
N PRO A 102 -3.07 -14.85 -6.51
CA PRO A 102 -2.23 -13.70 -6.17
C PRO A 102 -3.09 -12.46 -5.92
N PRO A 103 -2.83 -11.71 -4.83
CA PRO A 103 -3.58 -10.51 -4.55
C PRO A 103 -3.26 -9.42 -5.59
N THR A 104 -4.27 -8.63 -5.92
CA THR A 104 -4.05 -7.33 -6.59
C THR A 104 -3.38 -6.34 -5.63
N LEU A 105 -2.77 -5.28 -6.16
CA LEU A 105 -2.13 -4.25 -5.33
C LEU A 105 -3.08 -3.66 -4.27
N PRO A 106 -4.33 -3.26 -4.61
CA PRO A 106 -5.27 -2.76 -3.59
C PRO A 106 -5.61 -3.79 -2.51
N GLN A 107 -5.74 -5.07 -2.87
CA GLN A 107 -5.99 -6.14 -1.91
C GLN A 107 -4.81 -6.33 -0.95
N LEU A 108 -3.57 -6.34 -1.46
CA LEU A 108 -2.40 -6.43 -0.60
C LEU A 108 -2.28 -5.22 0.33
N MET A 109 -2.57 -4.02 -0.16
CA MET A 109 -2.65 -2.82 0.69
C MET A 109 -3.69 -2.97 1.80
N GLN A 110 -4.85 -3.56 1.51
CA GLN A 110 -5.88 -3.82 2.51
C GLN A 110 -5.38 -4.80 3.58
N ILE A 111 -4.75 -5.90 3.18
CA ILE A 111 -4.15 -6.87 4.10
C ILE A 111 -3.11 -6.19 5.01
N CYS A 112 -2.24 -5.33 4.45
CA CYS A 112 -1.28 -4.55 5.23
C CYS A 112 -1.97 -3.64 6.25
N ARG A 113 -3.07 -2.96 5.88
CA ARG A 113 -3.85 -2.12 6.81
C ARG A 113 -4.48 -2.95 7.92
N ASP A 114 -5.02 -4.11 7.59
CA ASP A 114 -5.67 -4.99 8.57
C ASP A 114 -4.68 -5.58 9.55
N ILE A 115 -3.46 -5.92 9.10
CA ILE A 115 -2.35 -6.31 9.98
C ILE A 115 -1.97 -5.13 10.86
N LYS A 116 -1.72 -3.94 10.27
CA LYS A 116 -1.36 -2.74 11.03
C LYS A 116 -2.39 -2.42 12.11
N LYS A 117 -3.67 -2.51 11.79
CA LYS A 117 -4.78 -2.26 12.73
C LYS A 117 -4.82 -3.26 13.88
N ARG A 118 -4.48 -4.54 13.62
CA ARG A 118 -4.39 -5.58 14.66
C ARG A 118 -3.16 -5.39 15.55
N THR A 119 -2.05 -4.93 14.99
CA THR A 119 -0.79 -4.70 15.72
C THR A 119 -0.77 -3.34 16.43
N SER A 120 -1.54 -2.35 15.98
CA SER A 120 -1.72 -1.10 16.69
C SER A 120 -2.57 -1.35 17.92
N PHE A 121 -1.93 -1.75 19.00
CA PHE A 121 -2.53 -1.64 20.32
C PHE A 121 -2.85 -0.17 20.56
N TRP A 122 -4.06 0.10 21.04
CA TRP A 122 -4.37 1.39 21.64
C TRP A 122 -3.57 1.47 22.94
N THR A 123 -2.30 1.87 22.84
CA THR A 123 -1.65 2.49 23.98
C THR A 123 -2.35 3.83 24.11
N THR A 124 -3.41 3.89 24.93
CA THR A 124 -3.82 5.18 25.51
C THR A 124 -2.52 5.78 26.00
N GLN A 125 -2.07 6.88 25.40
CA GLN A 125 -0.98 7.64 25.97
C GLN A 125 -1.49 8.04 27.34
N SER A 126 -1.11 7.28 28.35
CA SER A 126 -1.69 7.47 29.65
C SER A 126 -1.02 8.74 30.14
N ASP A 127 -1.80 9.81 30.24
CA ASP A 127 -1.64 10.90 31.19
C ASP A 127 -1.71 10.40 32.65
N TYR A 128 -1.42 9.11 32.87
CA TYR A 128 -1.42 8.44 34.15
C TYR A 128 -0.40 9.13 35.04
N THR A 129 -0.95 9.95 35.92
CA THR A 129 -0.23 10.48 37.05
C THR A 129 -0.35 9.46 38.16
N ARG A 130 0.77 9.09 38.77
CA ARG A 130 0.80 8.20 39.93
C ARG A 130 -0.13 8.77 41.01
N PRO A 131 -1.15 8.02 41.49
CA PRO A 131 -2.01 8.48 42.57
C PRO A 131 -1.21 8.79 43.84
N ASP A 132 -1.64 9.79 44.60
CA ASP A 132 -1.02 10.14 45.89
C ASP A 132 -1.00 8.92 46.83
N SER A 133 0.18 8.64 47.39
CA SER A 133 0.43 7.55 48.33
C SER A 133 -0.52 7.61 49.53
N ALA A 134 -0.86 8.81 50.02
CA ALA A 134 -1.78 8.97 51.15
C ALA A 134 -3.18 8.44 50.83
N ILE A 135 -3.69 8.73 49.63
CA ILE A 135 -5.01 8.28 49.16
C ILE A 135 -4.99 6.75 48.98
N VAL A 136 -3.93 6.22 48.37
CA VAL A 136 -3.79 4.77 48.15
C VAL A 136 -3.81 4.02 49.48
N GLN A 137 -3.05 4.49 50.47
CA GLN A 137 -3.01 3.86 51.79
C GLN A 137 -4.36 3.96 52.51
N ALA A 138 -5.04 5.12 52.45
CA ALA A 138 -6.35 5.29 53.06
C ALA A 138 -7.39 4.32 52.49
N GLN A 139 -7.44 4.17 51.16
CA GLN A 139 -8.36 3.22 50.52
C GLN A 139 -7.97 1.77 50.81
N LEU A 140 -6.67 1.46 50.85
CA LEU A 140 -6.21 0.11 51.20
C LEU A 140 -6.61 -0.27 52.63
N GLN A 141 -6.50 0.66 53.59
CA GLN A 141 -6.96 0.44 54.96
C GLN A 141 -8.48 0.31 55.05
N ARG A 142 -9.22 1.12 54.29
CA ARG A 142 -10.68 0.97 54.17
C ARG A 142 -11.08 -0.40 53.66
N CYS A 143 -10.44 -0.88 52.59
CA CYS A 143 -10.67 -2.23 52.06
C CYS A 143 -10.35 -3.30 53.10
N LYS A 144 -9.23 -3.18 53.82
CA LYS A 144 -8.86 -4.10 54.91
C LYS A 144 -9.91 -4.14 56.01
N ALA A 145 -10.43 -2.98 56.43
CA ALA A 145 -11.45 -2.89 57.47
C ALA A 145 -12.79 -3.52 57.04
N ILE A 146 -13.19 -3.33 55.77
CA ILE A 146 -14.38 -3.98 55.19
C ILE A 146 -14.20 -5.50 55.20
N LEU A 147 -13.04 -5.98 54.74
CA LEU A 147 -12.74 -7.42 54.69
C LEU A 147 -12.60 -8.04 56.08
N ALA A 148 -12.15 -7.27 57.07
CA ALA A 148 -12.09 -7.68 58.48
C ALA A 148 -13.46 -7.62 59.19
N GLY A 149 -14.56 -7.26 58.49
CA GLY A 149 -15.91 -7.21 59.07
C GLY A 149 -16.14 -6.06 60.05
N GLN A 150 -15.32 -4.99 60.00
CA GLN A 150 -15.33 -3.90 60.98
C GLN A 150 -16.33 -2.77 60.65
N GLN A 151 -17.22 -2.94 59.67
CA GLN A 151 -18.29 -1.99 59.39
C GLN A 151 -19.39 -2.13 60.44
N ARG A 152 -19.21 -1.51 61.61
CA ARG A 152 -20.35 -1.21 62.48
C ARG A 152 -21.14 -0.08 61.84
N GLU A 153 -22.37 -0.42 61.44
CA GLU A 153 -23.47 0.50 61.18
C GLU A 153 -23.44 1.66 62.16
N LYS A 154 -23.48 2.88 61.63
CA LYS A 154 -23.92 4.05 62.38
C LYS A 154 -25.09 4.65 61.61
N ASN A 155 -26.30 4.33 62.08
CA ASN A 155 -27.44 5.23 62.02
C ASN A 155 -27.16 6.45 62.90
#